data_AF-A0A7V9R6V4-F1
#
_entry.id   AF-A0A7V9R6V4-F1
#
_cell.length_a   1.000
_cell.length_b   1.000
_cell.length_c   1.000
_cell.angle_alpha   90.00
_cell.angle_beta   90.00
_cell.angle_gamma   90.00
#
_symmetry.space_group_name_H-M   'P 1'
#
loop_
_entity.id
_entity.type
_entity.pdbx_description
1 polymer ?
#
loop_
_entity_poly.entity_id
_entity_poly.type
_entity_poly.pdbx_seq_one_letter_code
_entity_poly.pdbx_strand_id
1 'polypeptide(L)'
;MVSLTAMARRRTAALLVSLCLASGCGGVGNPFGADEPTSMGTKQPAGDPKPQRLAGADATGELSDFDCSQRGNGRWKAVGTITNSTTSAASYAVTVVVADGATPPTSAKQRTLAPIPVGQPTRFTIWNIPVSVGTELSCTVRVVRLA
;
A
#
# COMPACT_ATOMS: atom_id res chain seq x y z
N MET A 1 -8.13 64.00 -6.87
CA MET A 1 -9.60 63.96 -6.98
C MET A 1 -10.06 62.59 -6.51
N VAL A 2 -10.99 62.56 -5.54
CA VAL A 2 -11.75 61.40 -4.98
C VAL A 2 -10.88 60.31 -4.30
N SER A 3 -10.72 60.18 -2.97
CA SER A 3 -11.56 60.34 -1.77
C SER A 3 -12.48 59.14 -1.44
N LEU A 4 -12.35 58.65 -0.18
CA LEU A 4 -13.21 57.72 0.61
C LEU A 4 -13.21 56.23 0.22
N THR A 5 -13.17 55.24 1.12
CA THR A 5 -13.96 55.03 2.35
C THR A 5 -13.29 53.87 3.13
N ALA A 6 -12.70 54.05 4.32
CA ALA A 6 -13.28 53.97 5.67
C ALA A 6 -13.86 52.60 6.10
N MET A 7 -13.34 52.13 7.25
CA MET A 7 -14.00 51.40 8.35
C MET A 7 -14.72 50.07 8.04
N ALA A 8 -14.55 49.00 8.82
CA ALA A 8 -15.01 48.99 10.20
C ALA A 8 -14.39 47.86 11.05
N ARG A 9 -13.92 48.26 12.23
CA ARG A 9 -13.79 47.40 13.42
C ARG A 9 -15.17 46.87 13.80
N ARG A 10 -15.26 45.60 14.17
CA ARG A 10 -16.27 45.13 15.15
C ARG A 10 -15.56 44.49 16.33
N ARG A 11 -15.66 45.19 17.45
CA ARG A 11 -15.36 44.75 18.81
C ARG A 11 -16.63 44.10 19.37
N THR A 12 -16.49 42.94 19.99
CA THR A 12 -17.41 42.32 20.98
C THR A 12 -16.60 41.17 21.57
N ALA A 13 -16.00 41.21 22.77
CA ALA A 13 -16.49 41.53 24.12
C ALA A 13 -17.66 40.65 24.56
N ALA A 14 -17.36 39.53 25.23
CA ALA A 14 -18.11 38.94 26.35
C ALA A 14 -17.32 37.69 26.83
N LEU A 15 -16.68 37.67 28.00
CA LEU A 15 -17.20 37.45 29.37
C LEU A 15 -17.83 36.06 29.61
N LEU A 16 -17.47 35.50 30.78
CA LEU A 16 -18.06 34.38 31.55
C LEU A 16 -17.21 33.09 31.55
N VAL A 17 -16.43 32.77 32.60
CA VAL A 17 -16.77 32.44 34.02
C VAL A 17 -17.13 30.96 34.22
N SER A 18 -16.36 30.33 35.12
CA SER A 18 -16.67 29.17 35.98
C SER A 18 -16.71 27.76 35.36
N LEU A 19 -15.85 26.83 35.79
CA LEU A 19 -15.84 26.05 37.05
C LEU A 19 -16.82 24.86 36.98
N CYS A 20 -16.27 23.63 37.05
CA CYS A 20 -16.73 22.48 37.85
C CYS A 20 -16.41 21.11 37.20
N LEU A 21 -15.59 20.35 37.94
CA LEU A 21 -15.79 18.95 38.37
C LEU A 21 -15.99 17.84 37.32
N ALA A 22 -15.02 16.93 37.35
CA ALA A 22 -15.13 15.46 37.41
C ALA A 22 -16.47 14.81 37.02
N SER A 23 -16.41 13.85 36.08
CA SER A 23 -16.81 12.44 36.25
C SER A 23 -17.01 11.76 34.90
N GLY A 24 -16.92 10.43 34.89
CA GLY A 24 -17.77 9.62 34.02
C GLY A 24 -17.13 9.10 32.73
N CYS A 25 -16.59 7.89 32.82
CA CYS A 25 -16.45 6.97 31.71
C CYS A 25 -17.84 6.65 31.12
N GLY A 26 -17.99 6.68 29.79
CA GLY A 26 -19.22 6.19 29.13
C GLY A 26 -19.44 6.65 27.69
N GLY A 27 -18.92 5.87 26.72
CA GLY A 27 -19.62 5.43 25.52
C GLY A 27 -20.17 6.42 24.46
N VAL A 28 -19.65 6.22 23.23
CA VAL A 28 -20.31 6.30 21.90
C VAL A 28 -20.51 7.67 21.24
N GLY A 29 -19.89 7.85 20.05
CA GLY A 29 -20.41 8.68 18.95
C GLY A 29 -19.38 9.52 18.16
N ASN A 30 -18.93 9.01 17.00
CA ASN A 30 -18.10 9.72 15.98
C ASN A 30 -18.81 10.97 15.42
N PRO A 31 -18.10 11.99 14.88
CA PRO A 31 -17.80 12.00 13.43
C PRO A 31 -16.51 12.74 12.99
N PHE A 32 -15.86 12.19 11.95
CA PHE A 32 -14.96 12.82 10.96
C PHE A 32 -13.80 13.73 11.41
N GLY A 33 -12.57 13.27 11.13
CA GLY A 33 -11.41 14.15 11.05
C GLY A 33 -10.10 13.41 10.79
N ALA A 34 -9.68 13.38 9.53
CA ALA A 34 -8.37 12.98 9.02
C ALA A 34 -8.02 11.47 9.07
N ASP A 35 -8.38 10.77 7.98
CA ASP A 35 -7.65 9.61 7.48
C ASP A 35 -6.18 10.02 7.20
N GLU A 36 -5.34 9.97 8.24
CA GLU A 36 -3.93 9.71 8.03
C GLU A 36 -3.83 8.22 7.73
N PRO A 37 -3.39 7.79 6.52
CA PRO A 37 -3.12 6.39 6.28
C PRO A 37 -1.92 6.00 7.15
N THR A 38 -2.22 5.55 8.36
CA THR A 38 -1.27 4.85 9.22
C THR A 38 -0.86 3.61 8.46
N SER A 39 0.28 3.72 7.80
CA SER A 39 0.98 2.64 7.14
C SER A 39 1.32 1.59 8.20
N MET A 40 0.40 0.64 8.40
CA MET A 40 0.67 -0.59 9.13
C MET A 40 1.53 -1.47 8.23
N GLY A 41 2.79 -1.08 8.08
CA GLY A 41 3.83 -1.95 7.58
C GLY A 41 4.04 -3.06 8.60
N THR A 42 3.49 -4.24 8.34
CA THR A 42 3.93 -5.47 9.00
C THR A 42 5.44 -5.59 8.75
N LYS A 43 6.24 -5.35 9.79
CA LYS A 43 7.67 -5.69 9.80
C LYS A 43 7.76 -7.20 9.58
N GLN A 44 8.09 -7.61 8.35
CA GLN A 44 8.53 -8.97 8.09
C GLN A 44 9.85 -9.18 8.84
N PRO A 45 9.98 -10.22 9.70
CA PRO A 45 11.25 -10.55 10.33
C PRO A 45 12.32 -10.76 9.26
N ALA A 46 13.51 -10.20 9.49
CA ALA A 46 14.69 -10.49 8.70
C ALA A 46 15.17 -11.91 9.06
N GLY A 47 14.53 -12.91 8.48
CA GLY A 47 15.06 -14.27 8.35
C GLY A 47 15.49 -14.48 6.90
N ASP A 48 16.53 -15.27 6.70
CA ASP A 48 17.09 -15.60 5.38
C ASP A 48 15.99 -15.87 4.35
N PRO A 49 16.07 -15.31 3.13
CA PRO A 49 14.99 -15.38 2.15
C PRO A 49 14.93 -16.78 1.52
N LYS A 50 14.40 -17.77 2.26
CA LYS A 50 13.86 -18.95 1.62
C LYS A 50 12.57 -18.50 0.90
N PRO A 51 12.36 -18.83 -0.39
CA PRO A 51 11.10 -18.58 -1.06
C PRO A 51 9.98 -19.28 -0.29
N GLN A 52 9.19 -18.53 0.48
CA GLN A 52 8.07 -19.08 1.20
C GLN A 52 7.00 -19.40 0.16
N ARG A 53 6.74 -20.69 -0.07
CA ARG A 53 5.64 -21.11 -0.95
C ARG A 53 4.34 -20.72 -0.24
N LEU A 54 3.77 -19.58 -0.62
CA LEU A 54 2.42 -19.23 -0.19
C LEU A 54 1.42 -20.24 -0.75
N ALA A 55 0.62 -20.79 0.15
CA ALA A 55 -0.57 -21.55 -0.22
C ALA A 55 -1.64 -20.56 -0.70
N GLY A 56 -2.17 -20.79 -1.90
CA GLY A 56 -3.15 -19.94 -2.55
C GLY A 56 -3.41 -20.41 -3.97
N ALA A 57 -4.57 -20.06 -4.52
CA ALA A 57 -4.91 -20.36 -5.90
C ALA A 57 -4.03 -19.50 -6.83
N ASP A 58 -3.57 -20.07 -7.95
CA ASP A 58 -2.91 -19.25 -8.97
C ASP A 58 -3.88 -18.20 -9.50
N ALA A 59 -3.45 -16.94 -9.49
CA ALA A 59 -4.23 -15.80 -9.91
C ALA A 59 -3.41 -14.89 -10.84
N THR A 60 -2.45 -15.47 -11.57
CA THR A 60 -1.61 -14.70 -12.49
C THR A 60 -2.44 -14.10 -13.63
N GLY A 61 -3.56 -14.73 -14.00
CA GLY A 61 -4.51 -14.17 -14.97
C GLY A 61 -5.30 -12.93 -14.49
N GLU A 62 -5.24 -12.59 -13.20
CA GLU A 62 -5.88 -11.38 -12.65
C GLU A 62 -4.94 -10.15 -12.68
N LEU A 63 -3.70 -10.35 -13.14
CA LEU A 63 -2.68 -9.31 -13.28
C LEU A 63 -2.77 -8.64 -14.65
N SER A 64 -2.83 -7.31 -14.66
CA SER A 64 -2.68 -6.47 -15.84
C SER A 64 -1.58 -5.42 -15.65
N ASP A 65 -1.18 -4.78 -16.75
CA ASP A 65 -0.27 -3.62 -16.76
C ASP A 65 1.06 -3.87 -16.02
N PHE A 66 1.55 -5.12 -16.07
CA PHE A 66 2.76 -5.50 -15.38
C PHE A 66 3.99 -4.92 -16.08
N ASP A 67 4.76 -4.12 -15.35
CA ASP A 67 6.08 -3.66 -15.75
C ASP A 67 7.08 -4.00 -14.66
N CYS A 68 8.24 -4.51 -15.08
CA CYS A 68 9.35 -4.83 -14.19
C CYS A 68 10.65 -4.35 -14.83
N SER A 69 11.22 -3.32 -14.25
CA SER A 69 12.32 -2.59 -14.85
C SER A 69 13.39 -2.24 -13.83
N GLN A 70 14.64 -2.25 -14.29
CA GLN A 70 15.75 -1.70 -13.54
C GLN A 70 15.67 -0.17 -13.57
N ARG A 71 15.82 0.46 -12.41
CA ARG A 71 15.88 1.92 -12.29
C ARG A 71 17.31 2.40 -12.53
N GLY A 72 17.47 3.70 -12.78
CA GLY A 72 18.79 4.33 -12.98
C GLY A 72 19.78 4.20 -11.80
N ASN A 73 19.33 3.75 -10.63
CA ASN A 73 20.20 3.44 -9.48
C ASN A 73 20.57 1.94 -9.38
N GLY A 74 20.34 1.17 -10.46
CA GLY A 74 20.62 -0.27 -10.52
C GLY A 74 19.61 -1.16 -9.78
N ARG A 75 18.62 -0.59 -9.07
CA ARG A 75 17.63 -1.36 -8.31
C ARG A 75 16.40 -1.66 -9.15
N TRP A 76 15.86 -2.87 -8.99
CA TRP A 76 14.66 -3.31 -9.70
C TRP A 76 13.38 -2.85 -9.00
N LYS A 77 12.37 -2.53 -9.82
CA LYS A 77 11.01 -2.16 -9.42
C LYS A 77 10.03 -2.95 -10.27
N ALA A 78 8.98 -3.46 -9.65
CA ALA A 78 7.82 -3.98 -10.35
C ALA A 78 6.56 -3.17 -10.02
N VAL A 79 5.71 -2.95 -11.01
CA VAL A 79 4.38 -2.37 -10.88
C VAL A 79 3.39 -3.24 -11.64
N GLY A 80 2.13 -3.20 -11.24
CA GLY A 80 1.05 -3.87 -11.93
C GLY A 80 -0.29 -3.55 -11.28
N THR A 81 -1.35 -4.06 -11.89
CA THR A 81 -2.72 -3.90 -11.42
C THR A 81 -3.32 -5.29 -11.21
N ILE A 82 -3.96 -5.52 -10.07
CA ILE A 82 -4.75 -6.72 -9.81
C ILE A 82 -6.23 -6.35 -9.88
N THR A 83 -7.02 -7.11 -10.65
CA THR A 83 -8.48 -6.99 -10.67
C THR A 83 -9.10 -8.28 -10.17
N ASN A 84 -9.80 -8.20 -9.03
CA ASN A 84 -10.43 -9.37 -8.43
C ASN A 84 -11.59 -9.88 -9.29
N SER A 85 -11.39 -11.05 -9.92
CA SER A 85 -12.38 -11.71 -10.78
C SER A 85 -13.28 -12.72 -10.05
N THR A 86 -13.16 -12.84 -8.73
CA THR A 86 -13.98 -13.75 -7.92
C THR A 86 -15.34 -13.14 -7.54
N THR A 87 -16.14 -13.90 -6.78
CA THR A 87 -17.48 -13.48 -6.34
C THR A 87 -17.49 -12.73 -5.00
N SER A 88 -16.35 -12.58 -4.33
CA SER A 88 -16.24 -11.89 -3.03
C SER A 88 -14.90 -11.16 -2.91
N ALA A 89 -14.72 -10.31 -1.89
CA ALA A 89 -13.44 -9.64 -1.69
C ALA A 89 -12.34 -10.68 -1.37
N ALA A 90 -11.16 -10.53 -1.99
CA ALA A 90 -10.06 -11.48 -1.84
C ALA A 90 -8.72 -10.78 -1.65
N SER A 91 -7.84 -11.37 -0.84
CA SER A 91 -6.46 -10.88 -0.68
C SER A 91 -5.55 -11.53 -1.70
N TYR A 92 -4.45 -10.86 -2.04
CA TYR A 92 -3.50 -11.35 -3.05
C TYR A 92 -2.08 -11.24 -2.54
N ALA A 93 -1.23 -12.16 -2.95
CA ALA A 93 0.20 -11.99 -2.80
C ALA A 93 0.88 -12.04 -4.17
N VAL A 94 1.70 -11.03 -4.40
CA VAL A 94 2.50 -10.88 -5.62
C VAL A 94 3.96 -11.13 -5.26
N THR A 95 4.55 -12.14 -5.89
CA THR A 95 5.96 -12.49 -5.74
C THR A 95 6.68 -12.21 -7.04
N VAL A 96 7.78 -11.46 -6.96
CA VAL A 96 8.61 -11.11 -8.11
C VAL A 96 10.03 -11.61 -7.90
N VAL A 97 10.58 -12.19 -8.95
CA VAL A 97 11.93 -12.74 -9.03
C VAL A 97 12.65 -12.04 -10.18
N VAL A 98 13.90 -11.67 -9.95
CA VAL A 98 14.81 -11.21 -11.00
C VAL A 98 16.02 -12.15 -11.02
N ALA A 99 16.20 -12.88 -12.12
CA ALA A 99 17.22 -13.93 -12.26
C ALA A 99 17.56 -14.20 -13.73
N ASP A 100 18.69 -14.86 -14.00
CA ASP A 100 19.16 -15.15 -15.36
C ASP A 100 18.53 -16.38 -16.03
N GLY A 101 17.57 -17.03 -15.38
CA GLY A 101 16.86 -18.21 -15.90
C GLY A 101 17.70 -19.50 -15.97
N ALA A 102 19.04 -19.37 -16.03
CA ALA A 102 19.99 -20.49 -15.99
C ALA A 102 20.15 -21.06 -14.58
N THR A 103 20.03 -20.20 -13.56
CA THR A 103 20.24 -20.59 -12.16
C THR A 103 18.93 -20.48 -11.36
N PRO A 104 18.62 -21.44 -10.48
CA PRO A 104 17.48 -21.29 -9.58
C PRO A 104 17.59 -19.99 -8.78
N PRO A 105 16.52 -19.19 -8.70
CA PRO A 105 16.58 -17.92 -8.01
C PRO A 105 16.79 -18.13 -6.52
N THR A 106 17.78 -17.45 -5.96
CA THR A 106 18.11 -17.52 -4.53
C THR A 106 17.38 -16.46 -3.72
N SER A 107 16.69 -15.53 -4.39
CA SER A 107 15.98 -14.44 -3.74
C SER A 107 14.77 -14.02 -4.55
N ALA A 108 13.72 -13.63 -3.84
CA ALA A 108 12.49 -13.09 -4.38
C ALA A 108 12.00 -11.98 -3.46
N LYS A 109 11.12 -11.12 -3.97
CA LYS A 109 10.39 -10.18 -3.14
C LYS A 109 8.90 -10.36 -3.28
N GLN A 110 8.22 -10.32 -2.15
CA GLN A 110 6.79 -10.52 -2.07
C GLN A 110 6.11 -9.29 -1.49
N ARG A 111 4.89 -9.02 -1.97
CA ARG A 111 3.97 -8.04 -1.39
C ARG A 111 2.59 -8.67 -1.28
N THR A 112 2.02 -8.59 -0.09
CA THR A 112 0.60 -8.93 0.14
C THR A 112 -0.25 -7.68 -0.03
N LEU A 113 -1.37 -7.81 -0.73
CA LEU A 113 -2.41 -6.80 -0.89
C LEU A 113 -3.57 -7.15 0.04
N ALA A 114 -4.14 -6.10 0.65
CA ALA A 114 -5.36 -6.20 1.44
C ALA A 114 -6.53 -6.70 0.55
N PRO A 115 -7.65 -7.15 1.16
CA PRO A 115 -8.80 -7.61 0.39
C PRO A 115 -9.25 -6.58 -0.66
N ILE A 116 -9.24 -7.00 -1.92
CA ILE A 116 -9.68 -6.21 -3.08
C ILE A 116 -11.15 -6.55 -3.34
N PRO A 117 -12.07 -5.56 -3.37
CA PRO A 117 -13.46 -5.82 -3.74
C PRO A 117 -13.60 -6.35 -5.18
N VAL A 118 -14.71 -7.05 -5.45
CA VAL A 118 -14.96 -7.64 -6.77
C VAL A 118 -14.92 -6.58 -7.87
N GLY A 119 -14.19 -6.88 -8.95
CA GLY A 119 -14.06 -6.02 -10.13
C GLY A 119 -13.27 -4.72 -9.90
N GLN A 120 -12.73 -4.48 -8.71
CA GLN A 120 -11.98 -3.25 -8.43
C GLN A 120 -10.50 -3.40 -8.83
N PRO A 121 -9.99 -2.55 -9.75
CA PRO A 121 -8.58 -2.55 -10.10
C PRO A 121 -7.76 -1.94 -8.96
N THR A 122 -6.75 -2.68 -8.48
CA THR A 122 -5.84 -2.21 -7.43
C THR A 122 -4.41 -2.25 -7.91
N ARG A 123 -3.77 -1.07 -7.96
CA ARG A 123 -2.37 -0.95 -8.35
C ARG A 123 -1.44 -1.34 -7.21
N PHE A 124 -0.36 -2.07 -7.51
CA PHE A 124 0.72 -2.34 -6.57
C PHE A 124 2.07 -1.84 -7.08
N THR A 125 3.02 -1.74 -6.16
CA THR A 125 4.43 -1.48 -6.47
C THR A 125 5.32 -2.26 -5.53
N ILE A 126 6.31 -2.95 -6.07
CA ILE A 126 7.35 -3.66 -5.31
C ILE A 126 8.69 -3.00 -5.61
N TRP A 127 9.26 -2.36 -4.60
CA TRP A 127 10.56 -1.71 -4.70
C TRP A 127 11.68 -2.61 -4.21
N ASN A 128 12.86 -2.38 -4.77
CA ASN A 128 14.11 -2.95 -4.26
C ASN A 128 14.05 -4.48 -4.31
N ILE A 129 13.68 -4.99 -5.47
CA ILE A 129 13.62 -6.43 -5.73
C ILE A 129 15.08 -6.94 -5.79
N PRO A 130 15.43 -7.96 -4.99
CA PRO A 130 16.75 -8.55 -5.04
C PRO A 130 16.97 -9.26 -6.37
N VAL A 131 18.22 -9.23 -6.83
CA VAL A 131 18.64 -9.87 -8.08
C VAL A 131 19.40 -11.14 -7.72
N SER A 132 18.96 -12.28 -8.25
CA SER A 132 19.76 -13.50 -8.22
C SER A 132 20.92 -13.33 -9.23
N VAL A 133 22.11 -13.81 -8.87
CA VAL A 133 23.33 -13.66 -9.69
C VAL A 133 23.10 -14.10 -11.14
N GLY A 134 23.75 -13.42 -12.09
CA GLY A 134 23.64 -13.72 -13.52
C GLY A 134 23.87 -12.52 -14.42
N THR A 135 24.01 -12.77 -15.73
CA THR A 135 24.33 -11.75 -16.75
C THR A 135 23.13 -11.36 -17.62
N GLU A 136 22.13 -12.24 -17.78
CA GLU A 136 20.95 -12.01 -18.61
C GLU A 136 19.68 -11.96 -17.75
N LEU A 137 19.53 -10.89 -16.99
CA LEU A 137 18.45 -10.79 -16.01
C LEU A 137 17.07 -10.72 -16.67
N SER A 138 16.22 -11.68 -16.31
CA SER A 138 14.79 -11.70 -16.61
C SER A 138 13.98 -11.42 -15.35
N CYS A 139 12.79 -10.84 -15.50
CA CYS A 139 11.86 -10.61 -14.39
C CYS A 139 10.64 -11.50 -14.53
N THR A 140 10.37 -12.29 -13.51
CA THR A 140 9.22 -13.20 -13.46
C THR A 140 8.31 -12.84 -12.29
N VAL A 141 7.00 -12.89 -12.52
CA VAL A 141 5.98 -12.62 -11.51
C VAL A 141 5.10 -13.84 -11.31
N ARG A 142 4.70 -14.05 -10.06
CA ARG A 142 3.66 -14.99 -9.68
C ARG A 142 2.65 -14.29 -8.79
N VAL A 143 1.37 -14.47 -9.07
CA VAL A 143 0.28 -13.95 -8.24
C VAL A 143 -0.49 -15.12 -7.66
N VAL A 144 -0.70 -15.10 -6.36
CA VAL A 144 -1.61 -16.02 -5.69
C VAL A 144 -2.74 -15.27 -5.01
N ARG A 145 -3.94 -15.83 -5.09
CA ARG A 145 -5.09 -15.41 -4.31
C ARG A 145 -5.08 -16.15 -2.98
N LEU A 146 -5.14 -15.38 -1.90
CA LEU A 146 -5.20 -15.87 -0.52
C LEU A 146 -6.69 -16.00 -0.14
N ALA A 147 -7.05 -17.18 0.39
CA ALA A 147 -8.41 -17.48 0.83
C ALA A 147 -8.81 -16.65 2.06
#